data_AF-A0A954HKA4-F1
#
_entry.id   AF-A0A954HKA4-F1
#
_cell.length_a   1.000
_cell.length_b   1.000
_cell.length_c   1.000
_cell.angle_alpha   90.00
_cell.angle_beta   90.00
_cell.angle_gamma   90.00
#
_symmetry.space_group_name_H-M   'P 1'
#
loop_
_entity.id
_entity.type
_entity.pdbx_description
1 polymer ?
#
loop_
_entity_poly.entity_id
_entity_poly.type
_entity_poly.pdbx_seq_one_letter_code
_entity_poly.pdbx_strand_id
1 'polypeptide(L)' 'VSTSDIAELAAPILRHRIVTNFSAESEGITPDQVIARLIKETPAKESGLTTDKATKDIFVAAD' A
#
# COMPACT_ATOMS: atom_id res chain seq x y z
N VAL A 1 7.78 -11.57 -10.40
CA VAL A 1 7.49 -10.82 -9.17
C VAL A 1 6.09 -10.26 -9.30
N SER A 2 5.20 -10.66 -8.41
CA SER A 2 3.81 -10.25 -8.35
C SER A 2 3.59 -9.21 -7.25
N THR A 3 2.46 -8.53 -7.25
CA THR A 3 2.09 -7.61 -6.17
C THR A 3 1.79 -8.34 -4.86
N SER A 4 1.38 -9.61 -4.89
CA SER A 4 1.23 -10.42 -3.68
C SER A 4 2.57 -10.74 -3.02
N ASP A 5 3.63 -10.99 -3.82
CA ASP A 5 4.97 -11.22 -3.29
C ASP A 5 5.45 -10.02 -2.45
N ILE A 6 5.12 -8.79 -2.89
CA ILE A 6 5.46 -7.55 -2.18
C ILE A 6 4.66 -7.43 -0.88
N ALA A 7 3.37 -7.73 -0.90
CA ALA A 7 2.50 -7.66 0.28
C ALA A 7 2.95 -8.65 1.37
N GLU A 8 3.36 -9.86 0.99
CA GLU A 8 3.86 -10.87 1.93
C GLU A 8 5.17 -10.46 2.61
N LEU A 9 6.05 -9.74 1.89
CA LEU A 9 7.34 -9.28 2.41
C LEU A 9 7.27 -7.92 3.13
N ALA A 10 6.15 -7.21 3.04
CA ALA A 10 6.01 -5.86 3.59
C ALA A 10 6.19 -5.82 5.12
N ALA A 11 5.59 -6.75 5.86
CA ALA A 11 5.70 -6.80 7.32
C ALA A 11 7.15 -6.93 7.82
N PRO A 12 7.93 -7.97 7.44
CA PRO A 12 9.30 -8.13 7.94
C PRO A 12 10.26 -7.00 7.49
N ILE A 13 10.02 -6.37 6.34
CA ILE A 13 10.88 -5.29 5.84
C ILE A 13 10.58 -3.96 6.53
N LEU A 14 9.29 -3.63 6.71
CA LEU A 14 8.87 -2.31 7.18
C LEU A 14 8.76 -2.21 8.70
N ARG A 15 8.72 -3.32 9.44
CA ARG A 15 8.58 -3.35 10.91
C ARG A 15 9.61 -2.48 11.63
N HIS A 16 10.86 -2.47 11.15
CA HIS A 16 11.95 -1.68 11.71
C HIS A 16 12.17 -0.34 10.99
N ARG A 17 11.33 -0.03 9.99
CA ARG A 17 11.37 1.20 9.18
C ARG A 17 10.28 2.18 9.56
N ILE A 18 9.32 1.76 10.37
CA ILE A 18 8.18 2.56 10.80
C ILE A 18 8.27 2.74 12.32
N VAL A 19 8.19 3.99 12.76
CA VAL A 19 8.19 4.37 14.17
C VAL A 19 6.87 5.07 14.47
N THR A 20 6.16 4.58 15.48
CA THR A 20 4.93 5.21 15.99
C THR A 20 5.27 6.45 16.81
N ASN A 21 4.37 7.43 16.84
CA ASN A 21 4.52 8.57 17.74
C ASN A 21 3.99 8.24 19.14
N PHE A 22 4.26 9.10 20.12
CA PHE A 22 3.88 8.88 21.52
C PHE A 22 2.37 8.65 21.73
N SER A 23 1.52 9.42 21.04
CA SER A 23 0.07 9.25 21.13
C SER A 23 -0.35 7.86 20.65
N ALA A 24 0.16 7.42 19.51
CA ALA A 24 -0.12 6.11 18.95
C ALA A 24 0.37 4.97 19.87
N GLU A 25 1.55 5.12 20.46
CA GLU A 25 2.07 4.16 21.45
C GLU A 25 1.18 4.09 22.71
N SER A 26 0.69 5.25 23.19
CA SER A 26 -0.21 5.31 24.35
C SER A 26 -1.56 4.65 24.10
N GLU A 27 -1.99 4.61 22.84
CA GLU A 27 -3.21 3.91 22.37
C GLU A 27 -2.96 2.44 22.03
N GLY A 28 -1.72 1.95 22.17
CA GLY A 28 -1.34 0.56 21.86
C GLY A 28 -1.25 0.26 20.35
N ILE A 29 -1.12 1.29 19.52
CA ILE A 29 -0.90 1.14 18.08
C ILE A 29 0.53 0.67 17.85
N THR A 30 0.68 -0.38 17.04
CA THR A 30 1.99 -0.96 16.72
C THR A 30 2.34 -0.77 15.24
N PRO A 31 3.63 -0.77 14.86
CA PRO A 31 4.04 -0.74 13.46
C PRO A 31 3.36 -1.81 12.60
N ASP A 32 3.12 -3.01 13.15
CA ASP A 32 2.41 -4.08 12.45
C ASP A 32 0.98 -3.73 12.07
N GLN A 33 0.24 -3.12 13.01
CA GLN A 33 -1.13 -2.69 12.76
C GLN A 33 -1.17 -1.64 11.65
N VAL A 34 -0.18 -0.73 11.64
CA VAL A 34 -0.03 0.28 10.59
C VAL A 34 0.27 -0.39 9.25
N ILE A 35 1.22 -1.32 9.19
CA ILE A 35 1.57 -2.03 7.94
C ILE A 35 0.37 -2.81 7.39
N ALA A 36 -0.33 -3.55 8.24
CA ALA A 36 -1.51 -4.31 7.83
C ALA A 36 -2.61 -3.38 7.27
N ARG A 37 -2.81 -2.22 7.89
CA ARG A 37 -3.75 -1.21 7.41
C ARG A 37 -3.33 -0.63 6.06
N LEU A 38 -2.05 -0.30 5.87
CA LEU A 38 -1.52 0.24 4.61
C LEU A 38 -1.72 -0.73 3.45
N ILE A 39 -1.46 -2.02 3.65
CA ILE A 39 -1.68 -3.07 2.63
C ILE A 39 -3.17 -3.17 2.29
N LYS A 40 -4.05 -3.10 3.30
CA LYS A 40 -5.50 -3.17 3.10
C LYS A 40 -6.04 -1.96 2.35
N GLU A 41 -5.55 -0.77 2.65
CA GLU A 41 -5.98 0.50 2.02
C GLU A 41 -5.34 0.72 0.64
N THR A 42 -4.28 -0.02 0.29
CA THR A 42 -3.57 0.08 -1.00
C THR A 42 -3.63 -1.25 -1.75
N PRO A 43 -4.81 -1.66 -2.28
CA PRO A 43 -4.91 -2.88 -3.06
C PRO A 43 -4.12 -2.76 -4.37
N ALA A 44 -3.61 -3.89 -4.86
CA ALA A 44 -2.75 -4.00 -6.04
C ALA A 44 -3.35 -3.47 -7.36
N LYS A 45 -4.63 -3.09 -7.38
CA LYS A 45 -5.32 -2.50 -8.52
C LYS A 45 -6.30 -1.43 -8.04
N GLU A 46 -5.82 -0.21 -7.85
CA GLU A 46 -6.59 1.03 -8.11
C GLU A 46 -5.60 2.17 -8.38
N SER A 47 -5.07 2.21 -9.60
CA SER A 47 -4.68 3.49 -10.17
C SER A 47 -5.96 4.17 -10.65
N GLY A 48 -6.38 5.25 -9.99
CA GLY A 48 -7.52 6.08 -10.43
C GLY A 48 -7.35 6.61 -11.87
N LEU A 49 -6.13 6.54 -12.40
CA LEU A 49 -5.75 6.76 -13.80
C LEU A 49 -6.34 5.72 -14.76
N THR A 50 -6.80 4.55 -14.29
CA THR A 50 -7.44 3.54 -15.14
C THR A 50 -8.96 3.59 -15.08
N THR A 51 -9.54 4.45 -14.24
CA THR A 51 -11.00 4.60 -14.11
C THR A 51 -11.54 5.64 -15.09
N ASP A 52 -10.75 6.68 -15.37
CA ASP A 52 -11.13 7.74 -16.30
C ASP A 52 -11.00 7.30 -17.76
N LYS A 53 -12.06 7.56 -18.55
CA LYS A 53 -12.13 7.18 -19.97
C LYS A 53 -11.04 7.87 -20.79
N ALA A 54 -10.75 9.14 -20.52
CA ALA A 54 -9.73 9.87 -21.26
C ALA A 54 -8.32 9.33 -20.98
N THR A 55 -8.09 8.82 -19.77
CA THR A 55 -6.80 8.23 -19.39
C THR A 55 -6.64 6.82 -19.96
N LYS A 56 -7.71 6.00 -20.07
CA LYS A 56 -7.65 4.69 -20.73
C LYS A 56 -7.22 4.78 -22.20
N ASP A 57 -7.77 5.73 -22.95
CA ASP A 57 -7.50 5.86 -24.39
C ASP A 57 -6.04 6.24 -24.69
N ILE A 58 -5.39 6.99 -23.79
CA ILE A 58 -3.97 7.38 -23.90
C ILE A 58 -3.03 6.18 -23.72
N PHE A 59 -3.32 5.30 -22.76
CA PHE A 59 -2.47 4.15 -22.47
C PHE A 59 -2.75 2.96 -23.41
N VAL A 60 -3.95 2.83 -23.99
CA VAL A 60 -4.28 1.78 -24.99
C VAL A 60 -3.66 2.06 -26.37
N ALA A 61 -3.41 3.34 -26.70
CA ALA A 61 -2.77 3.71 -27.97
C ALA A 61 -1.22 3.58 -27.95
N ALA A 62 -0.64 3.18 -26.81
CA ALA A 62 0.80 3.08 -26.60
C ALA A 62 1.34 1.64 -26.58
N ASP A 63 0.46 0.64 -26.73
CA ASP A 63 0.77 -0.77 -27.03
C ASP A 63 0.60 -1.05 -28.54
#